data_AF-A0A526XML6-F1
#
_entry.id   AF-A0A526XML6-F1
#
_cell.length_a   1.000
_cell.length_b   1.000
_cell.length_c   1.000
_cell.angle_alpha   90.00
_cell.angle_beta   90.00
_cell.angle_gamma   90.00
#
_symmetry.space_group_name_H-M   'P 1'
#
loop_
_entity.id
_entity.type
_entity.pdbx_description
1 polymer ?
#
loop_
_entity_poly.entity_id
_entity_poly.type
_entity_poly.pdbx_seq_one_letter_code
_entity_poly.pdbx_strand_id
1 'polypeptide(L)' 'MASKNLLLLAGDGIGPEAMAEVKKLIAAMNVKLDSGFVTDEGLVGGCAYDAH' A
#
# COMPACT_ATOMS: atom_id res chain seq x y z
N MET A 1 -13.43 -18.04 -2.00
CA MET A 1 -13.40 -16.72 -2.65
C MET A 1 -11.96 -16.28 -2.77
N ALA A 2 -11.54 -15.74 -3.91
CA ALA A 2 -10.18 -15.22 -4.06
C ALA A 2 -10.04 -13.90 -3.27
N SER A 3 -8.98 -13.75 -2.49
CA SER A 3 -8.69 -12.51 -1.78
C SER A 3 -8.11 -11.46 -2.74
N LYS A 4 -8.51 -10.20 -2.55
CA LYS A 4 -7.96 -9.06 -3.29
C LYS A 4 -6.73 -8.54 -2.53
N ASN A 5 -5.55 -9.08 -2.85
CA ASN A 5 -4.32 -8.71 -2.17
C ASN A 5 -3.63 -7.55 -2.92
N LEU A 6 -3.20 -6.53 -2.18
CA LEU A 6 -2.45 -5.39 -2.68
C LEU A 6 -1.08 -5.36 -2.01
N LEU A 7 0.00 -5.42 -2.80
CA LEU A 7 1.35 -5.16 -2.32
C LEU A 7 1.66 -3.67 -2.52
N LEU A 8 1.83 -2.95 -1.42
CA LEU A 8 2.08 -1.51 -1.41
C LEU A 8 3.58 -1.26 -1.44
N LEU A 9 4.05 -0.70 -2.56
CA LEU A 9 5.45 -0.37 -2.80
C LEU A 9 5.58 1.14 -2.88
N ALA A 10 5.81 1.78 -1.73
CA ALA A 10 5.77 3.24 -1.62
C ALA A 10 6.95 3.94 -2.34
N GLY A 11 8.11 3.28 -2.44
CA GLY A 11 9.28 3.83 -3.12
C GLY A 11 9.88 5.03 -2.39
N ASP A 12 10.39 5.98 -3.19
CA ASP A 12 11.18 7.12 -2.73
C ASP A 12 10.47 8.47 -2.96
N GLY A 13 11.14 9.55 -2.55
CA GLY A 13 10.62 10.91 -2.70
C GLY A 13 9.33 11.09 -1.91
N ILE A 14 8.28 11.59 -2.56
CA ILE A 14 6.95 11.80 -1.96
C ILE A 14 6.09 10.52 -1.89
N GLY A 15 6.65 9.38 -2.32
CA GLY A 15 5.95 8.10 -2.42
C GLY A 15 5.36 7.62 -1.08
N PRO A 16 6.14 7.58 0.01
CA PRO A 16 5.64 7.23 1.35
C PRO A 16 4.48 8.12 1.83
N GLU A 17 4.55 9.43 1.61
CA GLU A 17 3.52 10.39 2.02
C GLU A 17 2.23 10.22 1.22
N ALA A 18 2.33 10.03 -0.09
CA ALA A 18 1.16 9.74 -0.93
C ALA A 18 0.54 8.39 -0.58
N MET A 19 1.37 7.36 -0.34
CA MET A 19 0.90 6.02 0.01
C MET A 19 0.17 6.00 1.36
N ALA A 20 0.55 6.87 2.31
CA ALA A 20 -0.19 7.03 3.57
C ALA A 20 -1.65 7.44 3.35
N GLU A 21 -1.94 8.35 2.40
CA GLU A 21 -3.32 8.73 2.06
C GLU A 21 -4.05 7.60 1.31
N VAL A 22 -3.35 6.87 0.43
CA VAL A 22 -3.92 5.70 -0.25
C VAL A 22 -4.36 4.64 0.76
N LYS A 23 -3.56 4.36 1.80
CA LYS A 23 -3.92 3.42 2.87
C LYS A 23 -5.20 3.86 3.60
N LYS A 24 -5.39 5.16 3.85
CA LYS A 24 -6.64 5.68 4.44
C LYS A 24 -7.84 5.44 3.52
N LEU A 25 -7.68 5.63 2.21
CA LEU A 25 -8.73 5.35 1.24
C LEU A 25 -9.08 3.85 1.21
N ILE A 26 -8.07 2.96 1.18
CA ILE A 26 -8.29 1.51 1.23
C ILE A 26 -9.07 1.13 2.50
N ALA A 27 -8.67 1.66 3.66
CA ALA A 27 -9.39 1.43 4.91
C ALA A 27 -10.84 1.92 4.84
N ALA A 28 -11.07 3.12 4.29
CA ALA A 28 -12.41 3.66 4.13
C ALA A 28 -13.26 2.82 3.16
N MET A 29 -12.69 2.30 2.08
CA MET A 29 -13.37 1.41 1.12
C MET A 29 -13.72 0.07 1.74
N ASN A 30 -12.80 -0.52 2.52
CA ASN A 30 -13.08 -1.75 3.24
C ASN A 30 -14.23 -1.57 4.24
N VAL A 31 -14.27 -0.46 4.97
CA VAL A 31 -15.34 -0.18 5.94
C VAL A 31 -16.67 0.16 5.27
N LYS A 32 -16.67 1.04 4.26
CA LYS A 32 -17.92 1.60 3.70
C LYS A 32 -18.51 0.77 2.57
N LEU A 33 -17.68 0.03 1.84
CA LEU A 33 -18.06 -0.67 0.61
C LEU A 33 -17.84 -2.19 0.71
N ASP A 34 -17.45 -2.69 1.88
CA ASP A 34 -17.10 -4.10 2.09
C ASP A 34 -16.11 -4.63 1.03
N SER A 35 -15.14 -3.79 0.65
CA SER A 35 -14.29 -4.06 -0.52
C SER A 35 -13.35 -5.26 -0.34
N GLY A 36 -13.02 -5.62 0.91
CA GLY A 36 -12.26 -6.83 1.26
C GLY A 36 -10.81 -6.84 0.79
N PHE A 37 -10.16 -5.68 0.67
CA PHE A 37 -8.74 -5.61 0.32
C PHE A 37 -7.87 -6.03 1.50
N VAL A 38 -6.89 -6.90 1.22
CA VAL A 38 -5.81 -7.26 2.14
C VAL A 38 -4.54 -6.60 1.63
N THR A 39 -3.79 -5.94 2.51
CA THR A 39 -2.59 -5.19 2.14
C THR A 39 -1.34 -5.82 2.74
N ASP A 40 -0.28 -5.88 1.95
CA ASP A 40 1.08 -6.16 2.38
C ASP A 40 2.00 -5.02 1.90
N GLU A 41 3.21 -4.92 2.45
CA GLU A 41 4.13 -3.81 2.17
C GLU A 41 5.53 -4.31 1.81
N GLY A 42 6.21 -3.59 0.92
CA GLY A 42 7.56 -3.90 0.51
C GLY A 42 8.35 -2.67 0.08
N LEU A 43 9.67 -2.82 0.02
CA LEU A 43 10.58 -1.80 -0.48
C LEU A 43 10.70 -1.90 -2.01
N VAL A 44 10.86 -0.75 -2.68
CA VAL A 44 11.17 -0.66 -4.11
C VAL A 44 12.01 0.60 -4.36
N GLY A 45 12.85 0.61 -5.40
CA GLY A 45 13.60 1.80 -5.80
C GLY A 45 14.85 2.03 -4.96
N GLY A 46 15.21 3.29 -4.76
CA GLY A 46 16.37 3.74 -3.99
C GLY A 46 16.35 3.23 -2.55
N CYS A 47 15.21 3.27 -1.86
CA CYS A 47 15.11 2.78 -0.49
C CYS A 47 15.31 1.26 -0.39
N ALA A 48 14.96 0.51 -1.43
CA ALA A 48 15.29 -0.92 -1.50
C ALA A 48 16.78 -1.15 -1.74
N TYR A 49 17.39 -0.33 -2.62
CA TYR A 49 18.84 -0.40 -2.88
C TYR A 49 19.66 0.01 -1.66
N ASP A 50 19.24 1.02 -0.90
CA ASP A 50 19.96 1.46 0.31
C ASP A 50 19.88 0.42 1.44
N ALA A 51 18.84 -0.41 1.44
CA ALA A 51 18.60 -1.44 2.46
C ALA A 51 19.25 -2.80 2.16
N HIS A 52 19.78 -3.02 0.95
CA HIS A 52 20.22 -4.32 0.45
C HIS A 52 21.55 -4.26 -0.31
#